data_AF-A0A6I9WHX6-F1
#
_entry.id   AF-A0A6I9WHX6-F1
#
_cell.length_a   1.000
_cell.length_b   1.000
_cell.length_c   1.000
_cell.angle_alpha   90.00
_cell.angle_beta   90.00
_cell.angle_gamma   90.00
#
_symmetry.space_group_name_H-M   'P 1'
#
loop_
_entity.id
_entity.type
_entity.pdbx_description
1 polymer ?
#
loop_
_entity_poly.entity_id
_entity_poly.type
_entity_poly.pdbx_seq_one_letter_code
_entity_poly.pdbx_strand_id
1 'polypeptide(L)'
;MSRITLENLINVIGHAMPLNHNNPVDLRKKVMFTIWILTKESYLATGDRFNLIKSTAHDIVKEITNVLVDILPNYVRWPNARMCDITSKIFKRRSYDISGSAIDDCHISCKAPIDNANDFYNRKGFHSIVLQDVIFL
;
A
#
# COMPACT_ATOMS: atom_id res chain seq x y z
N MET A 1 5.11 5.83 9.60
CA MET A 1 6.22 6.12 8.66
C MET A 1 7.25 6.99 9.38
N SER A 2 8.54 6.66 9.31
CA SER A 2 9.58 7.48 9.95
C SER A 2 9.85 8.76 9.14
N ARG A 3 10.39 9.81 9.80
CA ARG A 3 10.79 11.05 9.11
C ARG A 3 11.82 10.77 8.01
N ILE A 4 12.80 9.91 8.28
CA ILE A 4 13.87 9.56 7.33
C ILE A 4 13.28 8.90 6.08
N THR A 5 12.32 8.00 6.26
CA THR A 5 11.63 7.35 5.13
C THR A 5 10.90 8.36 4.25
N LEU A 6 10.27 9.38 4.86
CA LEU A 6 9.60 10.45 4.13
C LEU A 6 10.59 11.31 3.34
N GLU A 7 11.72 11.71 3.93
CA GLU A 7 12.73 12.50 3.21
C GLU A 7 13.29 11.72 2.01
N ASN A 8 13.57 10.42 2.18
CA ASN A 8 14.05 9.57 1.08
C ASN A 8 13.03 9.50 -0.05
N LEU A 9 11.74 9.37 0.28
CA LEU A 9 10.68 9.36 -0.71
C LEU A 9 10.56 10.70 -1.44
N ILE A 10 10.64 11.82 -0.72
CA ILE A 10 10.63 13.17 -1.31
C ILE A 10 11.79 13.34 -2.29
N ASN A 11 12.99 12.89 -1.92
CA ASN A 11 14.16 12.97 -2.81
C ASN A 11 13.95 12.14 -4.08
N VAL A 12 13.47 10.90 -3.95
CA VAL A 12 13.19 10.03 -5.10
C VAL A 12 12.15 10.66 -6.04
N ILE A 13 11.04 11.16 -5.49
CA ILE A 13 9.98 11.81 -6.27
C ILE A 13 10.53 13.09 -6.92
N GLY A 14 11.25 13.92 -6.17
CA GLY A 14 11.82 15.16 -6.67
C GLY A 14 12.77 14.96 -7.85
N HIS A 15 13.59 13.90 -7.82
CA HIS A 15 14.47 13.55 -8.94
C HIS A 15 13.72 13.02 -10.18
N ALA A 16 12.54 12.43 -9.98
CA ALA A 16 11.70 11.91 -11.06
C ALA A 16 10.74 12.98 -11.64
N MET A 17 10.58 14.13 -10.98
CA MET A 17 9.70 15.19 -11.43
C MET A 17 10.32 16.01 -12.58
N PRO A 18 9.51 16.45 -13.57
CA PRO A 18 10.00 17.30 -14.65
C PRO A 18 10.45 18.68 -14.13
N LEU A 19 11.53 19.23 -14.71
CA LEU A 19 12.21 20.46 -14.26
C LEU A 19 11.36 21.75 -14.29
N ASN A 20 10.16 21.72 -14.89
CA ASN A 20 9.31 22.89 -15.15
C ASN A 20 8.10 23.01 -14.22
N HIS A 21 8.30 22.80 -12.91
CA HIS A 21 7.24 22.98 -11.92
C HIS A 21 7.39 24.32 -11.20
N ASN A 22 6.96 25.40 -11.84
CA ASN A 22 6.53 26.62 -11.13
C ASN A 22 5.21 26.30 -10.40
N ASN A 23 5.33 25.63 -9.26
CA ASN A 23 4.19 25.17 -8.49
C ASN A 23 4.09 25.93 -7.17
N PRO A 24 2.91 26.47 -6.80
CA PRO A 24 2.73 27.27 -5.60
C PRO A 24 2.80 26.46 -4.29
N VAL A 25 2.94 25.13 -4.37
CA VAL A 25 2.92 24.23 -3.21
C VAL A 25 4.24 23.46 -3.15
N ASP A 26 4.89 23.50 -1.99
CA ASP A 26 6.13 22.79 -1.71
C ASP A 26 6.00 21.27 -1.91
N LEU A 27 7.06 20.63 -2.44
CA LEU A 27 7.07 19.21 -2.76
C LEU A 27 6.79 18.33 -1.53
N ARG A 28 7.35 18.67 -0.37
CA ARG A 28 7.09 17.94 0.88
C ARG A 28 5.61 17.92 1.17
N LYS A 29 4.95 19.08 1.06
CA LYS A 29 3.52 19.24 1.31
C LYS A 29 2.70 18.40 0.33
N LYS A 30 3.07 18.37 -0.95
CA LYS A 30 2.43 17.52 -1.97
C LYS A 30 2.54 16.04 -1.64
N VAL A 31 3.74 15.56 -1.34
CA VAL A 31 4.00 14.14 -1.04
C VAL A 31 3.23 13.72 0.22
N MET A 32 3.29 14.52 1.29
CA MET A 32 2.54 14.23 2.52
C MET A 32 1.03 14.22 2.27
N PHE A 33 0.51 15.17 1.49
CA PHE A 33 -0.91 15.22 1.13
C PHE A 33 -1.34 13.95 0.38
N THR A 34 -0.61 13.57 -0.66
CA THR A 34 -0.91 12.37 -1.46
C THR A 34 -0.88 11.10 -0.62
N ILE A 35 0.12 10.93 0.25
CA ILE A 35 0.18 9.77 1.16
C ILE A 35 -1.07 9.73 2.04
N TRP A 36 -1.50 10.87 2.59
CA TRP A 36 -2.65 10.90 3.48
C TRP A 36 -3.96 10.53 2.75
N ILE A 37 -4.14 11.00 1.51
CA ILE A 37 -5.26 10.60 0.65
C ILE A 37 -5.23 9.09 0.36
N LEU A 38 -4.07 8.52 0.03
CA LEU A 38 -3.92 7.09 -0.25
C LEU A 38 -4.22 6.20 0.97
N THR A 39 -4.09 6.73 2.20
CA THR A 39 -4.34 5.99 3.44
C THR A 39 -5.81 5.93 3.91
N LYS A 40 -6.77 6.41 3.09
CA LYS A 40 -8.24 6.42 3.30
C LYS A 40 -8.85 7.71 3.89
N GLU A 41 -8.17 8.85 3.82
CA GLU A 41 -8.78 10.13 4.19
C GLU A 41 -9.44 10.80 2.98
N SER A 42 -10.54 11.53 3.22
CA SER A 42 -11.24 12.23 2.14
C SER A 42 -10.46 13.46 1.67
N TYR A 43 -10.64 13.87 0.41
CA TYR A 43 -10.08 15.13 -0.12
C TYR A 43 -10.51 16.36 0.67
N LEU A 44 -11.72 16.36 1.23
CA LEU A 44 -12.23 17.48 2.03
C LEU A 44 -11.48 17.58 3.36
N ALA A 45 -11.52 16.51 4.16
CA ALA A 45 -10.88 16.47 5.47
C ALA A 45 -9.36 16.68 5.38
N THR A 46 -8.73 16.10 4.37
CA THR A 46 -7.28 16.29 4.14
C THR A 46 -7.00 17.69 3.60
N GLY A 47 -7.82 18.21 2.68
CA GLY A 47 -7.69 19.56 2.13
C GLY A 47 -7.69 20.62 3.22
N ASP A 48 -8.63 20.51 4.17
CA ASP A 48 -8.73 21.41 5.32
C ASP A 48 -7.47 21.37 6.20
N ARG A 49 -6.94 20.17 6.49
CA ARG A 49 -5.71 19.99 7.29
C ARG A 49 -4.47 20.59 6.64
N PHE A 50 -4.40 20.56 5.31
CA PHE A 50 -3.26 21.10 4.57
C PHE A 50 -3.51 22.51 4.04
N ASN A 51 -4.66 23.12 4.29
CA ASN A 51 -5.05 24.39 3.69
C ASN A 51 -4.89 24.36 2.16
N LEU A 52 -5.55 23.39 1.52
CA LEU A 52 -5.57 23.20 0.07
C LEU A 52 -7.01 23.17 -0.43
N ILE A 53 -7.28 23.97 -1.45
CA ILE A 53 -8.57 23.92 -2.15
C ILE A 53 -8.70 22.63 -2.95
N LYS A 54 -9.94 22.17 -3.14
CA LYS A 54 -10.26 20.87 -3.75
C LYS A 54 -9.63 20.66 -5.13
N SER A 55 -9.57 21.69 -5.97
CA SER A 55 -8.94 21.61 -7.31
C SER A 55 -7.44 21.33 -7.19
N THR A 56 -6.71 22.16 -6.45
CA THR A 56 -5.27 21.99 -6.20
C THR A 56 -4.97 20.64 -5.53
N ALA A 57 -5.80 20.21 -4.59
CA ALA A 57 -5.66 18.91 -3.95
C ALA A 57 -5.73 17.75 -4.96
N HIS A 58 -6.68 17.80 -5.90
CA HIS A 58 -6.82 16.79 -6.94
C HIS A 58 -5.63 16.80 -7.91
N ASP A 59 -5.18 17.98 -8.32
CA ASP A 59 -4.03 18.13 -9.21
C ASP A 59 -2.74 17.61 -8.58
N ILE A 60 -2.52 17.89 -7.29
CA ILE A 60 -1.38 17.38 -6.51
C ILE A 60 -1.40 15.84 -6.46
N VAL A 61 -2.54 15.24 -6.14
CA VAL A 61 -2.63 13.77 -6.05
C VAL A 61 -2.35 13.14 -7.41
N LYS A 62 -2.92 13.71 -8.49
CA LYS A 62 -2.68 13.24 -9.85
C LYS A 62 -1.20 13.35 -10.25
N GLU A 63 -0.58 14.50 -10.01
CA GLU A 63 0.84 14.76 -10.31
C GLU A 63 1.75 13.74 -9.60
N ILE A 64 1.62 13.62 -8.28
CA ILE A 64 2.47 12.72 -7.49
C ILE A 64 2.20 11.25 -7.84
N THR A 65 0.94 10.87 -8.06
CA THR A 65 0.60 9.48 -8.41
C THR A 65 1.17 9.10 -9.77
N ASN A 66 1.16 10.00 -10.75
CA ASN A 66 1.77 9.73 -12.06
C ASN A 66 3.28 9.50 -11.93
N VAL A 67 3.97 10.35 -11.17
CA VAL A 67 5.41 10.16 -10.91
C VAL A 67 5.68 8.83 -10.21
N LEU A 68 4.84 8.45 -9.24
CA LEU A 68 4.94 7.16 -8.57
C LEU A 68 4.74 5.98 -9.54
N VAL A 69 3.79 6.08 -10.46
CA VAL A 69 3.54 5.07 -11.50
C VAL A 69 4.76 4.94 -12.42
N ASP A 70 5.37 6.06 -12.82
CA ASP A 70 6.53 6.07 -13.71
C ASP A 70 7.76 5.42 -13.07
N ILE A 71 7.97 5.61 -11.75
CA ILE A 71 9.10 4.99 -11.03
C ILE A 71 8.79 3.57 -10.53
N LEU A 72 7.51 3.16 -10.49
CA LEU A 72 7.07 1.87 -9.96
C LEU A 72 7.86 0.67 -10.53
N PRO A 73 8.17 0.60 -11.85
CA PRO A 73 8.93 -0.52 -12.42
C PRO A 73 10.36 -0.68 -11.88
N ASN A 74 10.92 0.34 -11.23
CA ASN A 74 12.24 0.26 -10.60
C ASN A 74 12.20 -0.48 -9.25
N TYR A 75 11.03 -0.50 -8.60
CA TYR A 75 10.85 -1.04 -7.26
C TYR A 75 10.02 -2.32 -7.25
N VAL A 76 8.99 -2.38 -8.09
CA VAL A 76 8.06 -3.51 -8.20
C VAL A 76 8.26 -4.16 -9.56
N ARG A 77 8.94 -5.31 -9.58
CA ARG A 77 9.19 -6.10 -10.78
C ARG A 77 8.69 -7.52 -10.54
N TRP A 78 8.04 -8.08 -11.55
CA TRP A 78 7.75 -9.50 -11.54
C TRP A 78 9.07 -10.30 -11.55
N PRO A 79 9.22 -11.31 -10.68
CA PRO A 79 10.42 -12.13 -10.67
C PRO A 79 10.53 -12.88 -12.00
N ASN A 80 11.73 -12.92 -12.56
CA ASN A 80 12.02 -13.81 -13.68
C ASN A 80 12.18 -15.25 -13.19
N ALA A 81 12.23 -16.22 -14.10
CA ALA A 81 12.31 -17.64 -13.76
C ALA A 81 13.43 -17.96 -12.75
N ARG A 82 14.61 -17.34 -12.89
CA ARG A 82 15.73 -17.51 -11.94
C ARG A 82 15.42 -16.95 -10.56
N MET A 83 14.80 -15.77 -10.48
CA MET A 83 14.38 -15.16 -9.22
C MET A 83 13.27 -15.96 -8.55
N CYS A 84 12.34 -16.53 -9.31
CA CYS A 84 11.32 -17.45 -8.80
C CYS A 84 11.99 -18.69 -8.17
N ASP A 85 12.98 -19.26 -8.86
CA ASP A 85 13.68 -20.46 -8.41
C ASP A 85 14.49 -20.22 -7.13
N ILE A 86 15.18 -19.08 -7.05
CA ILE A 86 15.88 -18.63 -5.83
C ILE A 86 14.89 -18.37 -4.69
N THR A 87 13.82 -17.61 -4.96
CA THR A 87 12.79 -17.28 -3.96
C THR A 87 12.10 -18.54 -3.44
N SER A 88 11.80 -19.50 -4.32
CA SER A 88 11.22 -20.80 -3.99
C SER A 88 12.14 -21.61 -3.08
N LYS A 89 13.45 -21.68 -3.37
CA LYS A 89 14.44 -22.35 -2.51
C LYS A 89 14.57 -21.70 -1.13
N ILE A 90 14.60 -20.37 -1.09
CA ILE A 90 14.65 -19.61 0.18
C ILE A 90 13.38 -19.85 0.99
N PHE A 91 12.22 -19.79 0.33
CA PHE A 91 10.92 -20.05 0.95
C PHE A 91 10.88 -21.47 1.50
N LYS A 92 11.18 -22.48 0.68
CA LYS A 92 11.22 -23.89 1.10
C LYS A 92 12.12 -24.11 2.34
N ARG A 93 13.31 -23.49 2.37
CA ARG A 93 14.21 -23.55 3.52
C ARG A 93 13.64 -22.89 4.78
N ARG A 94 12.96 -21.74 4.64
CA ARG A 94 12.39 -20.99 5.77
C ARG A 94 11.06 -21.56 6.26
N SER A 95 10.33 -22.19 5.36
CA SER A 95 9.01 -22.77 5.60
C SER A 95 9.07 -24.26 5.92
N TYR A 96 10.25 -24.81 6.26
CA TYR A 96 10.45 -26.23 6.60
C TYR A 96 9.84 -27.20 5.58
N ASP A 97 10.25 -27.05 4.31
CA ASP A 97 9.78 -27.84 3.17
C ASP A 97 8.33 -27.62 2.71
N ILE A 98 7.62 -26.63 3.26
CA ILE A 98 6.39 -26.12 2.65
C ILE A 98 6.78 -25.39 1.35
N SER A 99 6.48 -26.03 0.21
CA SER A 99 6.69 -25.49 -1.14
C SER A 99 5.79 -24.29 -1.42
N GLY A 100 6.30 -23.33 -2.22
CA GLY A 100 5.69 -22.04 -2.54
C GLY A 100 4.17 -22.08 -2.69
N SER A 101 3.49 -21.47 -1.73
CA SER A 101 2.05 -21.55 -1.57
C SER A 101 1.47 -20.16 -1.40
N ALA A 102 0.34 -19.90 -2.06
CA ALA A 102 -0.44 -18.70 -1.77
C ALA A 102 -1.10 -18.88 -0.40
N ILE A 103 -0.82 -17.97 0.52
CA ILE A 103 -1.56 -17.85 1.78
C ILE A 103 -2.68 -16.88 1.50
N ASP A 104 -3.89 -17.41 1.33
CA ASP A 104 -5.10 -16.60 1.23
C ASP A 104 -5.91 -16.77 2.52
N ASP A 105 -6.57 -15.70 2.96
CA ASP A 105 -7.42 -15.70 4.14
C ASP A 105 -8.86 -16.09 3.73
N CYS A 106 -9.19 -17.36 3.89
CA CYS A 106 -10.56 -17.84 3.67
C CYS A 106 -11.41 -17.58 4.91
N HIS A 107 -12.51 -16.84 4.75
CA HIS A 107 -13.45 -16.56 5.85
C HIS A 107 -14.59 -17.59 5.85
N ILE A 108 -14.60 -18.48 6.84
CA ILE A 108 -15.70 -19.43 7.07
C ILE A 108 -16.74 -18.76 7.97
N SER A 109 -17.94 -18.54 7.44
CA SER A 109 -19.04 -17.96 8.20
C SER A 109 -19.38 -18.78 9.44
N CYS A 110 -19.54 -18.12 10.59
CA CYS A 110 -19.95 -18.74 11.83
C CYS A 110 -21.06 -17.93 12.50
N LYS A 111 -21.78 -18.54 13.44
CA LYS A 111 -22.63 -17.78 14.36
C LYS A 111 -21.73 -16.93 15.27
N ALA A 112 -22.25 -15.79 15.73
CA ALA A 112 -21.57 -14.99 16.73
C ALA A 112 -21.30 -15.85 17.98
N PRO A 113 -20.04 -16.01 18.41
CA PRO A 113 -19.76 -16.72 19.65
C PRO A 113 -20.32 -15.94 20.84
N ILE A 114 -20.65 -16.67 21.91
CA ILE A 114 -21.24 -16.11 23.14
C ILE A 114 -20.26 -15.13 23.80
N ASP A 115 -18.96 -15.49 23.79
CA ASP A 115 -17.87 -14.65 24.26
C ASP A 115 -17.10 -14.07 23.06
N ASN A 116 -16.72 -12.79 23.15
CA ASN A 116 -15.85 -12.11 22.18
C ASN A 116 -16.37 -12.07 20.72
N ALA A 117 -17.69 -11.91 20.51
CA ALA A 117 -18.29 -11.83 19.17
C ALA A 117 -17.61 -10.84 18.21
N ASN A 118 -17.15 -9.69 18.72
CA ASN A 118 -16.45 -8.68 17.92
C ASN A 118 -15.16 -9.19 17.27
N ASP A 119 -14.46 -10.15 17.89
CA ASP A 119 -13.21 -10.70 17.37
C ASP A 119 -13.43 -11.55 16.12
N PHE A 120 -14.67 -12.01 15.91
CA PHE A 120 -15.07 -12.81 14.76
C PHE A 120 -15.78 -11.95 13.70
N TYR A 121 -16.04 -10.67 13.97
CA TYR A 121 -16.75 -9.79 13.04
C TYR A 121 -15.81 -9.23 11.97
N ASN A 122 -16.06 -9.57 10.71
CA ASN A 122 -15.15 -9.26 9.61
C ASN A 122 -15.54 -7.97 8.85
N ARG A 123 -14.62 -7.50 7.99
CA ARG A 123 -14.83 -6.33 7.09
C ARG A 123 -15.98 -6.49 6.08
N LYS A 124 -16.49 -7.71 5.88
CA LYS A 124 -17.61 -8.04 4.99
C LYS A 124 -18.96 -8.01 5.74
N GLY A 125 -18.97 -7.64 7.01
CA GLY A 125 -20.19 -7.41 7.80
C GLY A 125 -20.82 -8.67 8.41
N PHE A 126 -20.08 -9.78 8.49
CA PHE A 126 -20.56 -11.01 9.10
C PHE A 126 -19.52 -11.64 10.04
N HIS A 127 -19.97 -12.56 10.90
CA HIS A 127 -19.07 -13.29 11.81
C HIS A 127 -18.41 -14.47 11.06
N SER A 128 -17.09 -14.60 11.16
CA SER A 128 -16.34 -15.64 10.48
C SER A 128 -15.07 -16.01 11.23
N ILE A 129 -14.63 -17.25 11.04
CA ILE A 129 -13.30 -17.71 11.44
C ILE A 129 -12.38 -17.59 10.20
N VAL A 130 -11.19 -17.04 10.39
CA VAL A 130 -10.16 -16.99 9.35
C VAL A 130 -9.47 -18.35 9.27
N LEU A 131 -9.69 -19.06 8.18
CA LEU A 131 -8.88 -20.21 7.79
C LEU A 131 -7.72 -19.70 6.94
N GLN A 132 -6.51 -19.79 7.47
CA GLN A 132 -5.29 -19.62 6.68
C GLN A 132 -4.92 -20.99 6.13
N ASP A 133 -5.07 -21.17 4.81
CA ASP A 133 -4.64 -22.38 4.15
C ASP A 133 -3.46 -22.10 3.21
N VAL A 134 -2.65 -23.13 3.03
CA VAL A 134 -1.43 -23.13 2.24
C VAL A 134 -1.78 -23.84 0.93
N ILE A 135 -2.18 -23.09 -0.09
CA ILE A 135 -2.46 -23.69 -1.40
C ILE A 135 -1.13 -23.89 -2.13
N PHE A 136 -0.75 -25.15 -2.36
CA PHE A 136 0.37 -25.51 -3.22
C PHE A 136 0.00 -25.23 -4.68
N LEU A 137 0.70 -24.29 -5.33
CA LEU A 137 0.59 -24.02 -6.78
C LEU A 137 1.54 -24.91 -7.58
#